data_AF-A0A7J9C8B7-F1
#
_entry.id   AF-A0A7J9C8B7-F1
#
_cell.length_a   1.000
_cell.length_b   1.000
_cell.length_c   1.000
_cell.angle_alpha   90.00
_cell.angle_beta   90.00
_cell.angle_gamma   90.00
#
_symmetry.space_group_name_H-M   'P 1'
#
loop_
_entity.id
_entity.type
_entity.pdbx_description
1 polymer ?
#
loop_
_entity_poly.entity_id
_entity_poly.type
_entity_poly.pdbx_seq_one_letter_code
_entity_poly.pdbx_strand_id
1 'polypeptide(L)'
;MRVSVKVSEASVSRNRSTIIVPAGSTRDEGWAAFRNILADINEASRLFVLPNQQSSEPSERLVGLSDDVGAGFISGHSQPASTSELKVDRSVELPAQDEIGNMGVSKVIRADQKRFFFDLGSNNRGHFLRISEVAGSDRSSIILPLSGLKQFHEIVGHFVEITKDRIEGMSGANVRTVDPPQR
;
A
#
# COMPACT_ATOMS: atom_id res chain seq x y z
N MET A 1 -4.42 -20.07 24.04
CA MET A 1 -5.38 -19.61 23.00
C MET A 1 -4.64 -18.64 22.09
N ARG A 2 -4.62 -18.85 20.77
CA ARG A 2 -4.00 -17.89 19.83
C ARG A 2 -5.05 -16.89 19.38
N VAL A 3 -4.76 -15.59 19.48
CA VAL A 3 -5.68 -14.51 19.10
C VAL A 3 -5.31 -14.00 17.70
N SER A 4 -6.32 -13.60 16.92
CA SER A 4 -6.14 -13.02 15.58
C SER A 4 -7.11 -11.84 15.37
N VAL A 5 -6.71 -10.90 14.52
CA VAL A 5 -7.55 -9.81 14.03
C VAL A 5 -8.08 -10.21 12.66
N LYS A 6 -9.39 -10.11 12.47
CA LYS A 6 -10.03 -10.32 11.16
C LYS A 6 -10.44 -8.97 10.60
N VAL A 7 -9.93 -8.62 9.43
CA VAL A 7 -10.30 -7.40 8.71
C VAL A 7 -11.08 -7.79 7.46
N SER A 8 -12.28 -7.24 7.28
CA SER A 8 -13.13 -7.54 6.12
C SER A 8 -13.43 -6.26 5.34
N GLU A 9 -13.20 -6.28 4.03
CA GLU A 9 -13.68 -5.26 3.10
C GLU A 9 -15.03 -5.70 2.56
N ALA A 10 -16.04 -4.84 2.69
CA ALA A 10 -17.31 -4.96 1.99
C ALA A 10 -17.41 -3.82 0.97
N SER A 11 -17.24 -4.16 -0.30
CA SER A 11 -17.39 -3.21 -1.41
C SER A 11 -18.77 -3.36 -2.04
N VAL A 12 -19.34 -2.26 -2.54
CA VAL A 12 -20.66 -2.24 -3.21
C VAL A 12 -20.68 -3.15 -4.45
N SER A 13 -19.53 -3.34 -5.08
CA SER A 13 -19.38 -4.07 -6.35
C SER A 13 -18.67 -5.43 -6.25
N ARG A 14 -18.22 -5.86 -5.06
CA ARG A 14 -17.45 -7.11 -4.89
C ARG A 14 -17.91 -7.92 -3.69
N ASN A 15 -17.82 -9.24 -3.80
CA ASN A 15 -17.93 -10.15 -2.65
C ASN A 15 -16.98 -9.71 -1.54
N ARG A 16 -17.43 -9.84 -0.29
CA ARG A 16 -16.65 -9.49 0.90
C ARG A 16 -15.30 -10.21 0.89
N SER A 17 -14.21 -9.46 0.85
CA SER A 17 -12.86 -9.99 1.01
C SER A 17 -12.43 -9.88 2.46
N THR A 18 -11.58 -10.80 2.93
CA THR A 18 -11.16 -10.85 4.34
C THR A 18 -9.71 -11.27 4.46
N ILE A 19 -8.98 -10.56 5.32
CA ILE A 19 -7.65 -10.95 5.79
C ILE A 19 -7.68 -11.24 7.29
N ILE A 20 -6.80 -12.10 7.75
CA ILE A 20 -6.67 -12.55 9.14
C ILE A 20 -5.23 -12.36 9.58
N VAL A 21 -4.99 -11.33 10.39
CA VAL A 21 -3.67 -11.01 10.94
C VAL A 21 -3.50 -11.76 12.28
N PRO A 22 -2.60 -12.74 12.39
CA PRO A 22 -2.34 -13.42 13.66
C PRO A 22 -1.51 -12.52 14.59
N ALA A 23 -1.68 -12.68 15.90
CA ALA A 23 -0.87 -11.94 16.88
C ALA A 23 0.63 -12.27 16.82
N GLY A 24 1.01 -13.44 16.28
CA GLY A 24 2.38 -13.94 16.24
C GLY A 24 2.60 -15.13 17.19
N SER A 25 3.74 -15.82 17.04
CA SER A 25 4.14 -16.95 17.92
C SER A 25 4.80 -16.43 19.21
N THR A 26 5.55 -15.35 19.09
CA THR A 26 5.97 -14.39 20.11
C THR A 26 4.82 -13.39 20.28
N ARG A 27 4.46 -13.11 21.54
CA ARG A 27 3.28 -12.30 21.88
C ARG A 27 3.30 -10.98 21.08
N ASP A 28 2.19 -10.66 20.41
CA ASP A 28 1.90 -9.37 19.74
C ASP A 28 2.80 -8.91 18.56
N GLU A 29 3.85 -9.64 18.17
CA GLU A 29 4.77 -9.23 17.10
C GLU A 29 4.09 -9.06 15.74
N GLY A 30 3.13 -9.93 15.39
CA GLY A 30 2.42 -9.86 14.11
C GLY A 30 1.53 -8.62 13.98
N TRP A 31 0.82 -8.28 15.06
CA TRP A 31 -0.05 -7.08 15.06
C TRP A 31 0.74 -5.79 15.19
N ALA A 32 1.78 -5.78 16.03
CA ALA A 32 2.67 -4.64 16.16
C ALA A 32 3.36 -4.35 14.83
N ALA A 33 3.91 -5.37 14.16
CA ALA A 33 4.51 -5.21 12.83
C ALA A 33 3.48 -4.70 11.80
N PHE A 34 2.27 -5.26 11.79
CA PHE A 34 1.20 -4.80 10.90
C PHE A 34 0.87 -3.32 11.12
N ARG A 35 0.70 -2.89 12.37
CA ARG A 35 0.44 -1.49 12.75
C ARG A 35 1.60 -0.57 12.36
N ASN A 36 2.84 -0.99 12.59
CA ASN A 36 4.03 -0.19 12.28
C ASN A 36 4.15 0.07 10.78
N ILE A 37 3.88 -0.95 9.95
CA ILE A 37 3.87 -0.78 8.49
C ILE A 37 2.76 0.18 8.04
N LEU A 38 1.57 0.10 8.62
CA LEU A 38 0.50 1.06 8.30
C LEU A 38 0.87 2.49 8.69
N ALA A 39 1.54 2.68 9.83
CA ALA A 39 2.01 3.98 10.29
C ALA A 39 3.08 4.56 9.35
N ASP A 40 4.07 3.74 8.97
CA ASP A 40 5.12 4.10 8.00
C ASP A 40 4.51 4.49 6.64
N ILE A 41 3.60 3.68 6.11
CA ILE A 41 2.90 4.00 4.85
C ILE A 41 2.08 5.29 5.01
N ASN A 42 1.48 5.55 6.16
CA ASN A 42 0.73 6.78 6.42
C ASN A 42 1.63 8.02 6.52
N GLU A 43 2.89 7.87 6.93
CA GLU A 43 3.87 8.94 6.91
C GLU A 43 4.36 9.19 5.47
N ALA A 44 4.74 8.13 4.77
CA ALA A 44 5.15 8.18 3.37
C ALA A 44 4.03 8.70 2.46
N SER A 45 2.76 8.38 2.77
CA SER A 45 1.62 8.78 1.95
C SER A 45 1.44 10.30 1.90
N ARG A 46 1.90 11.03 2.92
CA ARG A 46 1.81 12.50 3.00
C ARG A 46 2.58 13.20 1.89
N LEU A 47 3.65 12.58 1.37
CA LEU A 47 4.40 13.11 0.24
C LEU A 47 3.57 13.11 -1.05
N PHE A 48 2.60 12.20 -1.18
CA PHE A 48 1.70 12.14 -2.33
C PHE A 48 0.48 13.07 -2.16
N VAL A 49 0.27 13.64 -0.96
CA VAL A 49 -0.77 14.62 -0.65
C VAL A 49 -0.14 16.00 -0.41
N LEU A 50 0.85 16.37 -1.23
CA LEU A 50 1.30 17.76 -1.29
C LEU A 50 0.32 18.55 -2.16
N PRO A 51 -0.32 19.62 -1.66
CA PRO A 51 -1.00 20.55 -2.54
C PRO A 51 0.07 21.18 -3.42
N ASN A 52 -0.14 21.11 -4.73
CA ASN A 52 0.69 21.76 -5.73
C ASN A 52 0.69 23.28 -5.46
N GLN A 53 1.62 23.81 -4.66
CA GLN A 53 1.93 25.23 -4.65
C GLN A 53 2.82 25.54 -5.85
N GLN A 54 2.27 25.40 -7.05
CA GLN A 54 2.80 26.08 -8.22
C GLN A 54 1.91 27.28 -8.48
N SER A 55 2.44 28.42 -8.03
CA SER A 55 2.06 29.77 -8.41
C SER A 55 1.76 29.88 -9.91
N SER A 56 0.48 30.01 -10.25
CA SER A 56 0.07 30.67 -11.49
C SER A 56 0.06 32.18 -11.23
N GLU A 57 1.23 32.81 -11.30
CA GLU A 57 1.33 34.26 -11.50
C GLU A 57 0.91 34.56 -12.94
N PRO A 58 -0.09 35.42 -13.20
CA PRO A 58 -0.36 35.91 -14.55
C PRO A 58 0.67 37.00 -14.85
N SER A 59 1.67 36.68 -15.67
CA SER A 59 2.65 37.68 -16.10
C SER A 59 1.98 38.65 -17.09
N GLU A 60 1.40 39.74 -16.58
CA GLU A 60 0.99 40.89 -17.37
C GLU A 60 2.18 41.84 -17.62
N ARG A 61 2.40 42.14 -18.91
CA ARG A 61 3.04 43.35 -19.49
C ARG A 61 4.56 43.51 -19.41
N LEU A 62 5.19 43.35 -20.58
CA LEU A 62 5.96 44.47 -21.14
C LEU A 62 5.89 44.47 -22.67
N VAL A 63 5.26 45.52 -23.21
CA VAL A 63 5.37 45.94 -24.61
C VAL A 63 6.77 46.54 -24.78
N GLY A 64 7.57 45.96 -25.68
CA GLY A 64 8.93 46.44 -25.97
C GLY A 64 9.31 46.06 -27.39
N LEU A 65 9.22 47.07 -28.26
CA LEU A 65 9.51 47.07 -29.69
C LEU A 65 10.95 46.58 -29.98
N SER A 66 11.13 45.71 -30.97
CA SER A 66 12.31 45.79 -31.85
C SER A 66 12.00 45.15 -33.19
N ASP A 67 11.89 46.02 -34.18
CA ASP A 67 11.92 45.78 -35.61
C ASP A 67 13.34 45.33 -35.98
N ASP A 68 13.52 44.23 -36.71
CA ASP A 68 14.71 44.04 -37.55
C ASP A 68 14.39 43.15 -38.76
N VAL A 69 14.60 43.74 -39.94
CA VAL A 69 14.34 43.20 -41.27
C VAL A 69 15.67 42.69 -41.83
N GLY A 70 15.77 41.39 -42.20
CA GLY A 70 17.04 40.88 -42.75
C GLY A 70 17.04 39.47 -43.37
N ALA A 71 16.62 39.41 -44.64
CA ALA A 71 17.00 38.53 -45.77
C ALA A 71 17.69 37.13 -45.60
N GLY A 72 17.15 36.16 -46.36
CA GLY A 72 17.85 34.99 -46.95
C GLY A 72 18.04 33.78 -46.02
N PHE A 73 17.99 32.51 -46.40
CA PHE A 73 17.98 31.80 -47.69
C PHE A 73 17.59 30.33 -47.38
N ILE A 74 16.84 29.72 -48.31
CA ILE A 74 16.40 28.32 -48.29
C ILE A 74 17.56 27.37 -48.61
N SER A 75 17.73 26.31 -47.84
CA SER A 75 18.56 25.16 -48.22
C SER A 75 17.85 23.87 -47.84
N GLY A 76 17.23 23.24 -48.84
CA GLY A 76 16.64 21.91 -48.74
C GLY A 76 17.64 20.85 -49.16
N HIS A 77 17.91 19.88 -48.30
CA HIS A 77 18.43 18.58 -48.70
C HIS A 77 18.33 17.55 -47.57
N SER A 78 17.57 16.47 -47.76
CA SER A 78 17.77 15.23 -47.00
C SER A 78 17.49 14.01 -47.87
N GLN A 79 18.52 13.16 -47.91
CA GLN A 79 18.70 11.91 -48.65
C GLN A 79 17.80 10.77 -48.14
N PRO A 80 17.63 9.69 -48.93
CA PRO A 80 16.95 8.48 -48.51
C PRO A 80 17.91 7.51 -47.80
N ALA A 81 17.40 6.76 -46.82
CA ALA A 81 18.08 5.58 -46.27
C ALA A 81 17.11 4.41 -46.18
N SER A 82 17.35 3.41 -47.03
CA SER A 82 16.92 2.03 -46.84
C SER A 82 17.82 1.33 -45.82
N THR A 83 17.30 0.45 -44.97
CA THR A 83 17.81 -0.92 -44.77
C THR A 83 16.98 -1.69 -43.74
N SER A 84 16.84 -2.98 -44.03
CA SER A 84 16.01 -4.03 -43.47
C SER A 84 16.42 -4.47 -42.05
N GLU A 85 15.53 -5.17 -41.31
CA GLU A 85 15.73 -6.57 -40.89
C GLU A 85 14.61 -7.11 -39.98
N LEU A 86 14.27 -8.38 -40.19
CA LEU A 86 13.23 -9.16 -39.54
C LEU A 86 13.77 -9.84 -38.27
N LYS A 87 13.03 -9.86 -37.16
CA LYS A 87 13.05 -11.01 -36.24
C LYS A 87 11.81 -11.09 -35.35
N VAL A 88 10.97 -12.07 -35.64
CA VAL A 88 9.95 -12.59 -34.73
C VAL A 88 10.68 -13.44 -33.69
N ASP A 89 10.52 -13.12 -32.40
CA ASP A 89 10.71 -14.12 -31.35
C ASP A 89 9.65 -13.98 -30.26
N ARG A 90 9.21 -15.15 -29.84
CA ARG A 90 7.97 -15.48 -29.17
C ARG A 90 8.14 -15.25 -27.68
N SER A 91 7.52 -14.20 -27.16
CA SER A 91 7.49 -13.94 -25.73
C SER A 91 6.08 -14.15 -25.19
N VAL A 92 5.98 -15.09 -24.26
CA VAL A 92 4.79 -15.46 -23.48
C VAL A 92 4.03 -14.25 -22.96
N GLU A 93 2.82 -14.03 -23.48
CA GLU A 93 1.84 -13.12 -22.89
C GLU A 93 1.23 -13.82 -21.68
N LEU A 94 1.81 -13.56 -20.51
CA LEU A 94 1.14 -13.77 -19.23
C LEU A 94 -0.04 -12.79 -19.17
N PRO A 95 -1.24 -13.20 -18.72
CA PRO A 95 -2.35 -12.27 -18.58
C PRO A 95 -1.94 -11.19 -17.58
N ALA A 96 -1.98 -9.94 -18.04
CA ALA A 96 -1.72 -8.74 -17.24
C ALA A 96 -2.63 -8.73 -16.01
N GLN A 97 -2.09 -9.14 -14.87
CA GLN A 97 -2.78 -9.04 -13.60
C GLN A 97 -2.54 -7.62 -13.06
N ASP A 98 -3.55 -6.77 -13.31
CA ASP A 98 -3.74 -5.41 -12.80
C ASP A 98 -2.74 -4.34 -13.31
N GLU A 99 -3.13 -3.60 -14.35
CA GLU A 99 -2.63 -2.25 -14.67
C GLU A 99 -3.06 -1.22 -13.61
N ILE A 100 -2.82 -1.54 -12.35
CA ILE A 100 -2.84 -0.57 -11.26
C ILE A 100 -1.40 -0.07 -11.17
N GLY A 101 -1.16 1.19 -11.49
CA GLY A 101 0.15 1.82 -11.35
C GLY A 101 0.68 1.60 -9.93
N ASN A 102 1.63 0.68 -9.79
CA ASN A 102 2.31 0.43 -8.52
C ASN A 102 3.20 1.65 -8.25
N MET A 103 2.93 2.41 -7.19
CA MET A 103 3.62 3.66 -6.87
C MET A 103 5.02 3.44 -6.28
N GLY A 104 5.62 2.28 -6.51
CA GLY A 104 6.97 1.93 -6.04
C GLY A 104 7.10 1.64 -4.54
N VAL A 105 6.04 1.86 -3.75
CA VAL A 105 6.03 1.54 -2.31
C VAL A 105 5.38 0.18 -2.12
N SER A 106 6.22 -0.84 -1.95
CA SER A 106 5.79 -2.20 -1.57
C SER A 106 6.50 -2.63 -0.28
N LYS A 107 5.74 -3.01 0.76
CA LYS A 107 6.29 -3.56 2.01
C LYS A 107 5.76 -4.96 2.25
N VAL A 108 6.53 -5.78 2.98
CA VAL A 108 6.16 -7.16 3.29
C VAL A 108 6.47 -7.46 4.76
N ILE A 109 5.52 -8.11 5.44
CA ILE A 109 5.77 -8.71 6.76
C ILE A 109 5.42 -10.19 6.75
N ARG A 110 6.01 -10.91 7.70
CA ARG A 110 5.67 -12.28 8.02
C ARG A 110 5.07 -12.33 9.42
N ALA A 111 3.98 -13.04 9.58
CA ALA A 111 3.40 -13.31 10.88
C ALA A 111 2.92 -14.77 10.91
N ASP A 112 3.48 -15.57 11.81
CA ASP A 112 3.31 -17.02 11.81
C ASP A 112 3.67 -17.61 10.42
N GLN A 113 2.82 -18.45 9.82
CA GLN A 113 3.04 -19.01 8.48
C GLN A 113 2.50 -18.13 7.33
N LYS A 114 2.09 -16.89 7.61
CA LYS A 114 1.46 -15.99 6.64
C LYS A 114 2.41 -14.87 6.20
N ARG A 115 2.28 -14.46 4.94
CA ARG A 115 2.92 -13.26 4.38
C ARG A 115 1.87 -12.20 4.08
N PHE A 116 2.15 -10.97 4.48
CA PHE A 116 1.30 -9.83 4.13
C PHE A 116 2.08 -8.88 3.23
N PHE A 117 1.51 -8.55 2.08
CA PHE A 117 2.05 -7.61 1.12
C PHE A 117 1.23 -6.32 1.16
N PHE A 118 1.91 -5.19 1.17
CA PHE A 118 1.32 -3.85 1.23
C PHE A 118 1.76 -3.10 -0.01
N ASP A 119 0.88 -2.98 -0.99
CA ASP A 119 1.16 -2.35 -2.27
C ASP A 119 0.41 -1.02 -2.36
N LEU A 120 1.14 0.08 -2.59
CA LEU A 120 0.53 1.37 -2.86
C LEU A 120 0.17 1.48 -4.35
N GLY A 121 -1.10 1.69 -4.64
CA GLY A 121 -1.63 1.86 -5.99
C GLY A 121 -2.32 3.20 -6.20
N SER A 122 -2.52 3.57 -7.46
CA SER A 122 -3.34 4.70 -7.87
C SER A 122 -4.29 4.29 -8.99
N ASN A 123 -5.47 4.91 -9.03
CA ASN A 123 -6.42 4.81 -10.13
C ASN A 123 -7.19 6.14 -10.26
N ASN A 124 -8.14 6.21 -11.21
CA ASN A 124 -8.94 7.41 -11.46
C ASN A 124 -9.78 7.88 -10.25
N ARG A 125 -9.95 7.05 -9.21
CA ARG A 125 -10.65 7.39 -7.97
C ARG A 125 -9.72 7.89 -6.86
N GLY A 126 -8.41 7.86 -7.10
CA GLY A 126 -7.36 8.29 -6.17
C GLY A 126 -6.40 7.16 -5.76
N HIS A 127 -5.63 7.42 -4.72
CA HIS A 127 -4.64 6.48 -4.19
C HIS A 127 -5.26 5.48 -3.21
N PHE A 128 -4.75 4.25 -3.22
CA PHE A 128 -5.21 3.19 -2.35
C PHE A 128 -4.06 2.26 -1.93
N LEU A 129 -4.23 1.63 -0.78
CA LEU A 129 -3.36 0.59 -0.26
C LEU A 129 -4.02 -0.76 -0.47
N ARG A 130 -3.37 -1.65 -1.21
CA ARG A 130 -3.75 -3.06 -1.30
C ARG A 130 -3.00 -3.87 -0.26
N ILE A 131 -3.72 -4.57 0.61
CA ILE A 131 -3.14 -5.46 1.61
C ILE A 131 -3.49 -6.89 1.23
N SER A 132 -2.49 -7.67 0.79
CA SER A 132 -2.66 -9.07 0.40
C SER A 132 -2.16 -9.99 1.51
N GLU A 133 -2.99 -10.94 1.95
CA GLU A 133 -2.59 -12.07 2.78
C GLU A 133 -2.29 -13.28 1.89
N VAL A 134 -1.16 -13.95 2.12
CA VAL A 134 -0.80 -15.22 1.46
C VAL A 134 -0.48 -16.26 2.53
N ALA A 135 -1.23 -17.37 2.51
CA ALA A 135 -1.10 -18.50 3.42
C ALA A 135 -1.07 -19.80 2.60
N GLY A 136 0.13 -20.31 2.31
CA GLY A 136 0.28 -21.44 1.39
C GLY A 136 -0.21 -21.10 -0.02
N SER A 137 -1.22 -21.82 -0.51
CA SER A 137 -1.88 -21.58 -1.80
C SER A 137 -2.99 -20.51 -1.73
N ASP A 138 -3.53 -20.25 -0.53
CA ASP A 138 -4.61 -19.30 -0.34
C ASP A 138 -4.09 -17.87 -0.38
N ARG A 139 -4.78 -17.02 -1.15
CA ARG A 139 -4.52 -15.59 -1.26
C ARG A 139 -5.81 -14.80 -1.13
N SER A 140 -5.84 -13.85 -0.23
CA SER A 140 -6.92 -12.87 -0.09
C SER A 140 -6.35 -11.46 -0.07
N SER A 141 -7.15 -10.47 -0.45
CA SER A 141 -6.69 -9.08 -0.50
C SER A 141 -7.80 -8.11 -0.21
N ILE A 142 -7.50 -7.08 0.57
CA ILE A 142 -8.37 -5.93 0.80
C ILE A 142 -7.74 -4.66 0.21
N ILE A 143 -8.58 -3.69 -0.10
CA ILE A 143 -8.24 -2.38 -0.64
C ILE A 143 -8.71 -1.33 0.36
N LEU A 144 -7.78 -0.48 0.78
CA LEU A 144 -8.03 0.62 1.70
C LEU A 144 -7.75 1.95 0.97
N PRO A 145 -8.74 2.83 0.78
CA PRO A 145 -8.49 4.17 0.27
C PRO A 145 -7.51 4.92 1.18
N LEU A 146 -6.54 5.64 0.60
CA LEU A 146 -5.51 6.33 1.39
C LEU A 146 -6.07 7.40 2.33
N SER A 147 -7.21 8.00 1.97
CA SER A 147 -7.93 8.95 2.83
C SER A 147 -8.36 8.34 4.17
N GLY A 148 -8.58 7.02 4.24
CA GLY A 148 -8.95 6.30 5.46
C GLY A 148 -7.78 5.67 6.22
N LEU A 149 -6.55 5.75 5.70
CA LEU A 149 -5.39 5.05 6.25
C LEU A 149 -5.04 5.54 7.66
N LYS A 150 -5.12 6.85 7.91
CA LYS A 150 -4.86 7.43 9.23
C LYS A 150 -5.82 6.84 10.27
N GLN A 151 -7.12 6.90 10.03
CA GLN A 151 -8.09 6.38 10.99
C GLN A 151 -7.94 4.86 11.20
N PHE A 152 -7.60 4.13 10.13
CA PHE A 152 -7.43 2.68 10.20
C PHE A 152 -6.24 2.28 11.07
N HIS A 153 -5.06 2.88 10.90
CA HIS A 153 -3.88 2.51 11.69
C HIS A 153 -4.03 2.85 13.17
N GLU A 154 -4.75 3.93 13.51
CA GLU A 154 -5.08 4.31 14.89
C GLU A 154 -5.96 3.24 15.55
N ILE A 155 -7.04 2.81 14.88
CA ILE A 155 -7.95 1.76 15.38
C ILE A 155 -7.20 0.44 15.59
N VAL A 156 -6.38 0.03 14.62
CA VAL A 156 -5.53 -1.16 14.78
C VAL A 156 -4.61 -1.00 15.99
N GLY A 157 -4.02 0.18 16.16
CA GLY A 157 -3.17 0.51 17.31
C GLY A 157 -3.86 0.37 18.66
N HIS A 158 -5.09 0.86 18.78
CA HIS A 158 -5.91 0.67 19.98
C HIS A 158 -6.20 -0.81 20.24
N PHE A 159 -6.48 -1.59 19.19
CA PHE A 159 -6.73 -3.02 19.33
C PHE A 159 -5.50 -3.76 19.87
N VAL A 160 -4.30 -3.43 19.36
CA VAL A 160 -3.04 -4.01 19.87
C VAL A 160 -2.87 -3.71 21.36
N GLU A 161 -3.12 -2.48 21.78
CA GLU A 161 -2.96 -2.05 23.18
C GLU A 161 -3.92 -2.77 24.13
N ILE A 162 -5.22 -2.78 23.80
CA ILE A 162 -6.26 -3.43 24.63
C ILE A 162 -5.95 -4.91 24.81
N THR A 163 -5.48 -5.57 23.75
CA THR A 163 -5.24 -7.00 23.82
C THR A 163 -3.98 -7.33 24.62
N LYS A 164 -2.98 -6.46 24.59
CA LYS A 164 -1.77 -6.59 25.42
C LYS A 164 -2.14 -6.56 26.91
N ASP A 165 -2.90 -5.55 27.34
CA ASP A 165 -3.37 -5.40 28.72
C ASP A 165 -4.21 -6.60 29.19
N ARG A 166 -5.13 -7.07 28.34
CA ARG A 166 -5.99 -8.21 28.67
C ARG A 166 -5.24 -9.54 28.78
N ILE A 167 -4.21 -9.76 27.97
CA ILE A 167 -3.39 -10.97 28.04
C ILE A 167 -2.52 -10.96 29.31
N GLU A 168 -2.01 -9.80 29.70
CA GLU A 168 -1.22 -9.63 30.94
C GLU A 168 -2.07 -9.81 32.19
N GLY A 169 -3.33 -9.34 32.18
CA GLY A 169 -4.27 -9.52 33.30
C GLY A 169 -4.77 -10.96 33.52
N MET A 170 -4.70 -11.85 32.51
CA MET A 170 -5.19 -13.23 32.61
C MET A 170 -4.11 -14.25 33.06
N SER A 171 -2.83 -13.85 33.11
CA SER A 171 -1.72 -14.73 33.53
C SER A 171 -1.57 -14.86 35.05
N GLY A 172 -2.30 -14.07 35.86
CA GLY A 172 -2.17 -14.05 37.32
C GLY A 172 -3.16 -14.91 38.12
N ALA A 173 -4.13 -15.58 37.48
CA ALA A 173 -5.35 -16.03 38.17
C ALA A 173 -5.57 -17.56 38.23
N ASN A 174 -4.56 -18.42 38.11
CA ASN A 174 -4.77 -19.88 38.18
C ASN A 174 -3.68 -20.70 38.89
N VAL A 175 -3.37 -20.36 40.14
CA VAL A 175 -2.92 -21.35 41.13
C VAL A 175 -3.75 -21.16 42.40
N ARG A 176 -4.95 -21.76 42.43
CA ARG A 176 -5.60 -22.12 43.69
C ARG A 176 -5.15 -23.54 44.01
N THR A 177 -4.07 -23.63 44.80
CA THR A 177 -3.67 -24.86 45.49
C THR A 177 -4.90 -25.40 46.23
N VAL A 178 -5.44 -26.52 45.77
CA VAL A 178 -6.46 -27.25 46.52
C VAL A 178 -5.74 -27.94 47.67
N ASP A 179 -6.03 -27.49 48.88
CA ASP A 179 -5.52 -28.08 50.13
C ASP A 179 -6.12 -29.49 50.30
N PRO A 180 -5.33 -30.51 50.72
CA PRO A 180 -5.84 -31.87 50.85
C PRO A 180 -6.77 -32.01 52.07
N PRO A 181 -7.78 -32.90 52.00
CA PRO A 181 -8.77 -33.02 53.07
C PRO A 181 -8.14 -33.67 54.31
N GLN A 182 -8.20 -32.95 55.44
CA GLN A 182 -7.92 -33.51 56.76
C GLN A 182 -9.06 -34.48 57.13
N ARG A 183 -8.70 -35.71 57.53
CA ARG A 183 -9.60 -36.72 58.10
C ARG A 183 -9.23 -36.95 59.56
#